data_AF-A0A383CTN3-F1
#
_entry.id   AF-A0A383CTN3-F1
#
_cell.length_a   1.000
_cell.length_b   1.000
_cell.length_c   1.000
_cell.angle_alpha   90.00
_cell.angle_beta   90.00
_cell.angle_gamma   90.00
#
_symmetry.space_group_name_H-M   'P 1'
#
loop_
_entity.id
_entity.type
_entity.pdbx_description
1 polymer ?
#
loop_
_entity_poly.entity_id
_entity_poly.type
_entity_poly.pdbx_seq_one_letter_code
_entity_poly.pdbx_strand_id
1 'polypeptide(L)'
;EDSPPLSVDVVTECVAPHLKRGRQVFFVVIDCLRLDHWMILEPMISEFFNVKRSYHYSILPTATPYSRNALFSGLFPTEIAKKRPDLWSTGNEDEHSLNRHEHLFLDQQIADLGIRLKQNTHYVKVLDAAEGQNFVRKVDSLNSVPLVSVVYNFLDMLVHGRSQSGLLLEIAPDESGFRSLVQSWFEHSSLFEVLKKISRTDAVVVLTTDHGAVKGTRATVVHGDRQTSTSLRYKLGK
;
A
#
# COMPACT_ATOMS: atom_id res chain seq x y z
N GLU A 1 0.71 -22.09 14.86
CA GLU A 1 1.13 -22.67 13.58
C GLU A 1 0.06 -22.59 12.48
N ASP A 2 -1.16 -22.08 12.74
CA ASP A 2 -2.14 -21.71 11.70
C ASP A 2 -2.58 -20.24 11.84
N SER A 3 -1.62 -19.29 11.89
CA SER A 3 -2.00 -17.88 11.74
C SER A 3 -2.28 -17.59 10.27
N PRO A 4 -3.37 -16.90 9.92
CA PRO A 4 -3.57 -16.49 8.54
C PRO A 4 -2.45 -15.54 8.12
N PRO A 5 -2.07 -15.48 6.82
CA PRO A 5 -1.07 -14.53 6.35
C PRO A 5 -1.43 -13.10 6.74
N LEU A 6 -0.46 -12.37 7.27
CA LEU A 6 -0.59 -10.97 7.66
C LEU A 6 0.23 -10.06 6.74
N SER A 7 0.08 -8.74 6.87
CA SER A 7 0.91 -7.78 6.12
C SER A 7 2.41 -8.07 6.26
N VAL A 8 2.88 -8.50 7.44
CA VAL A 8 4.30 -8.83 7.69
C VAL A 8 4.82 -10.00 6.82
N ASP A 9 3.93 -10.86 6.33
CA ASP A 9 4.29 -12.07 5.59
C ASP A 9 4.36 -11.82 4.07
N VAL A 10 3.70 -10.77 3.56
CA VAL A 10 3.51 -10.55 2.12
C VAL A 10 4.82 -10.50 1.34
N VAL A 11 5.84 -9.79 1.83
CA VAL A 11 7.14 -9.72 1.13
C VAL A 11 7.81 -11.09 1.12
N THR A 12 7.79 -11.81 2.23
CA THR A 12 8.43 -13.12 2.36
C THR A 12 7.72 -14.17 1.49
N GLU A 13 6.40 -14.14 1.41
CA GLU A 13 5.59 -15.14 0.70
C GLU A 13 5.38 -14.82 -0.78
N CYS A 14 5.21 -13.54 -1.13
CA CYS A 14 4.79 -13.13 -2.47
C CYS A 14 5.88 -12.41 -3.26
N VAL A 15 6.85 -11.75 -2.62
CA VAL A 15 7.92 -10.99 -3.33
C VAL A 15 9.21 -11.78 -3.41
N ALA A 16 9.71 -12.25 -2.25
CA ALA A 16 10.99 -12.92 -2.11
C ALA A 16 11.18 -14.17 -3.00
N PRO A 17 10.17 -15.05 -3.21
CA PRO A 17 10.35 -16.22 -4.06
C PRO A 17 10.66 -15.86 -5.51
N HIS A 18 10.16 -14.73 -6.02
CA HIS A 18 10.44 -14.27 -7.38
C HIS A 18 11.83 -13.65 -7.51
N LEU A 19 12.24 -12.84 -6.53
CA LEU A 19 13.59 -12.27 -6.47
C LEU A 19 14.66 -13.36 -6.37
N LYS A 20 14.44 -14.40 -5.56
CA LYS A 20 15.35 -15.56 -5.44
C LYS A 20 15.53 -16.33 -6.76
N ARG A 21 14.53 -16.29 -7.65
CA ARG A 21 14.61 -16.86 -9.01
C ARG A 21 15.24 -15.91 -10.03
N GLY A 22 15.69 -14.73 -9.60
CA GLY A 22 16.29 -13.72 -10.46
C GLY A 22 15.30 -12.99 -11.36
N ARG A 23 13.99 -13.05 -11.07
CA ARG A 23 12.97 -12.30 -11.81
C ARG A 23 12.85 -10.89 -11.27
N GLN A 24 12.64 -9.93 -12.16
CA GLN A 24 12.27 -8.57 -11.77
C GLN A 24 10.89 -8.57 -11.10
N VAL A 25 10.73 -7.79 -10.04
CA VAL A 25 9.45 -7.63 -9.34
C VAL A 25 9.07 -6.15 -9.24
N PHE A 26 7.84 -5.83 -9.64
CA PHE A 26 7.15 -4.59 -9.30
C PHE A 26 6.24 -4.86 -8.10
N PHE A 27 6.62 -4.36 -6.93
CA PHE A 27 5.84 -4.45 -5.70
C PHE A 27 4.95 -3.20 -5.58
N VAL A 28 3.68 -3.34 -5.89
CA VAL A 28 2.71 -2.24 -5.96
C VAL A 28 1.79 -2.29 -4.76
N VAL A 29 1.75 -1.22 -3.97
CA VAL A 29 0.87 -1.07 -2.82
C VAL A 29 -0.14 0.03 -3.10
N ILE A 30 -1.42 -0.31 -3.12
CA ILE A 30 -2.51 0.66 -3.24
C ILE A 30 -3.06 0.91 -1.84
N ASP A 31 -2.96 2.15 -1.35
CA ASP A 31 -3.48 2.55 -0.04
C ASP A 31 -4.99 2.35 0.04
N CYS A 32 -5.47 1.73 1.12
CA CYS A 32 -6.90 1.60 1.40
C CYS A 32 -7.72 0.84 0.31
N LEU A 33 -7.10 -0.12 -0.39
CA LEU A 33 -7.79 -0.95 -1.40
C LEU A 33 -8.54 -2.09 -0.72
N ARG A 34 -9.87 -1.96 -0.62
CA ARG A 34 -10.72 -3.04 -0.11
C ARG A 34 -10.79 -4.22 -1.08
N LEU A 35 -11.12 -5.39 -0.53
CA LEU A 35 -11.29 -6.61 -1.33
C LEU A 35 -12.38 -6.46 -2.40
N ASP A 36 -13.49 -5.79 -2.11
CA ASP A 36 -14.56 -5.55 -3.10
C ASP A 36 -14.15 -4.54 -4.19
N HIS A 37 -13.21 -3.63 -3.89
CA HIS A 37 -12.55 -2.83 -4.92
C HIS A 37 -11.63 -3.71 -5.77
N TRP A 38 -10.83 -4.59 -5.16
CA TRP A 38 -10.01 -5.51 -5.95
C TRP A 38 -10.85 -6.39 -6.89
N MET A 39 -12.00 -6.91 -6.44
CA MET A 39 -12.91 -7.72 -7.27
C MET A 39 -13.38 -7.01 -8.55
N ILE A 40 -13.54 -5.68 -8.52
CA ILE A 40 -13.95 -4.90 -9.70
C ILE A 40 -12.76 -4.53 -10.60
N LEU A 41 -11.55 -4.42 -10.05
CA LEU A 41 -10.34 -4.10 -10.82
C LEU A 41 -9.71 -5.34 -11.47
N GLU A 42 -9.83 -6.50 -10.83
CA GLU A 42 -9.24 -7.77 -11.27
C GLU A 42 -9.57 -8.14 -12.74
N PRO A 43 -10.82 -8.00 -13.24
CA PRO A 43 -11.12 -8.28 -14.65
C PRO A 43 -10.29 -7.44 -15.62
N MET A 44 -10.15 -6.13 -15.37
CA MET A 44 -9.38 -5.22 -16.23
C MET A 44 -7.89 -5.53 -16.21
N ILE A 45 -7.36 -5.97 -15.06
CA ILE A 45 -5.97 -6.39 -14.92
C ILE A 45 -5.75 -7.76 -15.61
N SER A 46 -6.74 -8.65 -15.55
CA SER A 46 -6.67 -10.00 -16.11
C SER A 46 -6.61 -10.03 -17.64
N GLU A 47 -6.98 -8.93 -18.31
CA GLU A 47 -6.77 -8.75 -19.74
C GLU A 47 -5.27 -8.68 -20.11
N PHE A 48 -4.40 -8.32 -19.16
CA PHE A 48 -2.97 -8.11 -19.38
C PHE A 48 -2.07 -9.08 -18.60
N PHE A 49 -2.60 -9.70 -17.54
CA PHE A 49 -1.83 -10.56 -16.65
C PHE A 49 -2.55 -11.88 -16.36
N ASN A 50 -1.79 -12.96 -16.16
CA ASN A 50 -2.32 -14.17 -15.53
C ASN A 50 -2.35 -13.98 -14.01
N VAL A 51 -3.52 -13.63 -13.48
CA VAL A 51 -3.68 -13.23 -12.07
C VAL A 51 -3.79 -14.47 -11.17
N LYS A 52 -2.92 -14.54 -10.15
CA LYS A 52 -3.07 -15.44 -9.00
C LYS A 52 -3.48 -14.62 -7.78
N ARG A 53 -4.69 -14.84 -7.28
CA ARG A 53 -5.20 -14.18 -6.08
C ARG A 53 -4.83 -14.93 -4.81
N SER A 54 -4.42 -14.19 -3.79
CA SER A 54 -4.21 -14.67 -2.42
C SER A 54 -4.75 -13.62 -1.44
N TYR A 55 -4.93 -13.99 -0.18
CA TYR A 55 -5.49 -13.11 0.84
C TYR A 55 -4.52 -13.01 2.00
N HIS A 56 -4.40 -11.81 2.56
CA HIS A 56 -3.77 -11.57 3.84
C HIS A 56 -4.65 -10.64 4.66
N TYR A 57 -4.49 -10.67 5.98
CA TYR A 57 -5.07 -9.67 6.85
C TYR A 57 -4.06 -8.53 7.05
N SER A 58 -4.58 -7.33 7.28
CA SER A 58 -3.76 -6.25 7.81
C SER A 58 -3.39 -6.54 9.27
N ILE A 59 -2.48 -5.76 9.84
CA ILE A 59 -2.12 -5.86 11.26
C ILE A 59 -2.96 -4.91 12.11
N LEU A 60 -2.82 -5.00 13.44
CA LEU A 60 -3.38 -4.02 14.36
C LEU A 60 -2.31 -3.02 14.83
N PRO A 61 -2.61 -1.71 14.83
CA PRO A 61 -3.83 -1.09 14.30
C PRO A 61 -3.86 -1.08 12.75
N THR A 62 -5.05 -1.21 12.15
CA THR A 62 -5.25 -1.19 10.69
C THR A 62 -5.22 0.24 10.15
N ALA A 63 -4.08 0.91 10.28
CA ALA A 63 -3.89 2.28 9.81
C ALA A 63 -2.57 2.38 9.05
N THR A 64 -2.56 3.22 8.01
CA THR A 64 -1.44 3.41 7.08
C THR A 64 -0.05 3.36 7.73
N PRO A 65 0.29 4.19 8.73
CA PRO A 65 1.65 4.20 9.27
C PRO A 65 2.08 2.89 9.96
N TYR A 66 1.13 2.08 10.44
CA TYR A 66 1.42 0.80 11.07
C TYR A 66 1.39 -0.31 10.03
N SER A 67 0.28 -0.45 9.31
CA SER A 67 0.08 -1.53 8.34
C SER A 67 1.06 -1.48 7.18
N ARG A 68 1.36 -0.28 6.65
CA ARG A 68 2.31 -0.12 5.56
C ARG A 68 3.73 -0.42 6.01
N ASN A 69 4.17 0.13 7.13
CA ASN A 69 5.52 -0.15 7.61
C ASN A 69 5.68 -1.62 8.00
N ALA A 70 4.65 -2.28 8.53
CA ALA A 70 4.67 -3.72 8.76
C ALA A 70 4.79 -4.52 7.45
N LEU A 71 4.06 -4.10 6.42
CA LEU A 71 4.13 -4.67 5.07
C LEU A 71 5.55 -4.57 4.48
N PHE A 72 6.20 -3.41 4.61
CA PHE A 72 7.53 -3.17 4.05
C PHE A 72 8.68 -3.73 4.91
N SER A 73 8.51 -3.85 6.23
CA SER A 73 9.57 -4.34 7.12
C SER A 73 9.51 -5.84 7.40
N GLY A 74 8.34 -6.46 7.24
CA GLY A 74 8.08 -7.80 7.74
C GLY A 74 8.04 -7.91 9.26
N LEU A 75 7.80 -6.79 9.95
CA LEU A 75 7.84 -6.69 11.41
C LEU A 75 6.58 -6.04 11.96
N PHE A 76 6.13 -6.46 13.14
CA PHE A 76 5.07 -5.74 13.85
C PHE A 76 5.56 -4.38 14.37
N PRO A 77 4.68 -3.39 14.62
CA PRO A 77 5.08 -2.05 15.04
C PRO A 77 5.97 -2.02 16.29
N THR A 78 5.71 -2.91 17.24
CA THR A 78 6.52 -3.03 18.47
C THR A 78 7.92 -3.59 18.20
N GLU A 79 8.09 -4.40 17.16
CA GLU A 79 9.38 -4.91 16.72
C GLU A 79 10.13 -3.87 15.90
N ILE A 80 9.45 -3.11 15.03
CA ILE A 80 10.03 -1.97 14.32
C ILE A 80 10.59 -0.96 15.32
N ALA A 81 9.80 -0.58 16.33
CA ALA A 81 10.22 0.35 17.37
C ALA A 81 11.47 -0.13 18.14
N LYS A 82 11.62 -1.44 18.34
CA LYS A 82 12.77 -2.04 19.03
C LYS A 82 14.00 -2.17 18.13
N LYS A 83 13.82 -2.61 16.89
CA LYS A 83 14.92 -2.92 15.97
C LYS A 83 15.42 -1.69 15.22
N ARG A 84 14.53 -0.75 14.90
CA ARG A 84 14.80 0.45 14.11
C ARG A 84 14.23 1.71 14.77
N PRO A 85 14.62 2.03 16.02
CA PRO A 85 14.20 3.26 16.68
C PRO A 85 14.66 4.52 15.92
N ASP A 86 15.71 4.40 15.10
CA ASP A 86 16.22 5.46 14.22
C ASP A 86 15.24 5.85 13.10
N LEU A 87 14.43 4.90 12.63
CA LEU A 87 13.42 5.12 11.58
C LEU A 87 11.99 5.25 12.13
N TRP A 88 11.79 4.88 13.40
CA TRP A 88 10.47 4.80 14.04
C TRP A 88 10.29 5.94 15.06
N SER A 89 10.09 7.16 14.57
CA SER A 89 9.80 8.33 15.40
C SER A 89 8.34 8.30 15.90
N THR A 90 8.14 8.03 17.18
CA THR A 90 6.80 7.95 17.82
C THR A 90 6.33 9.26 18.46
N GLY A 91 7.13 10.33 18.42
CA GLY A 91 6.77 11.60 19.05
C GLY A 91 5.97 12.48 18.11
N ASN A 92 4.77 12.91 18.53
CA ASN A 92 3.92 14.07 18.13
C ASN A 92 4.00 14.68 16.70
N GLU A 93 4.62 14.01 15.75
CA GLU A 93 4.74 14.39 14.35
C GLU A 93 3.56 13.79 13.59
N ASP A 94 3.05 14.55 12.62
CA ASP A 94 1.93 14.18 11.76
C ASP A 94 2.07 12.76 11.21
N GLU A 95 0.95 12.05 10.96
CA GLU A 95 0.92 10.69 10.38
C GLU A 95 1.78 10.54 9.11
N HIS A 96 2.03 11.65 8.39
CA HIS A 96 2.92 11.72 7.25
C HIS A 96 4.40 11.45 7.57
N SER A 97 4.85 11.71 8.80
CA SER A 97 6.24 11.52 9.26
C SER A 97 6.65 10.05 9.35
N LEU A 98 5.69 9.17 9.68
CA LEU A 98 5.91 7.72 9.88
C LEU A 98 6.08 6.96 8.57
N ASN A 99 5.64 7.54 7.45
CA ASN A 99 5.70 6.94 6.11
C ASN A 99 6.79 7.60 5.27
N ARG A 100 7.99 7.82 5.84
CA ARG A 100 9.14 8.41 5.13
C ARG A 100 10.21 7.38 4.75
N HIS A 101 10.21 6.23 5.40
CA HIS A 101 11.31 5.26 5.38
C HIS A 101 10.90 3.87 4.88
N GLU A 102 9.78 3.74 4.16
CA GLU A 102 9.28 2.43 3.71
C GLU A 102 10.31 1.67 2.88
N HIS A 103 11.01 2.37 1.97
CA HIS A 103 12.07 1.76 1.15
C HIS A 103 13.22 1.19 1.98
N LEU A 104 13.62 1.87 3.07
CA LEU A 104 14.68 1.39 3.96
C LEU A 104 14.27 0.13 4.72
N PHE A 105 12.99 0.04 5.09
CA PHE A 105 12.45 -1.17 5.72
C PHE A 105 12.47 -2.35 4.76
N LEU A 106 12.07 -2.15 3.51
CA LEU A 106 12.07 -3.20 2.50
C LEU A 106 13.48 -3.65 2.14
N ASP A 107 14.40 -2.71 1.93
CA ASP A 107 15.79 -3.03 1.64
C ASP A 107 16.41 -3.87 2.78
N GLN A 108 16.10 -3.53 4.03
CA GLN A 108 16.54 -4.32 5.19
C GLN A 108 15.89 -5.71 5.21
N GLN A 109 14.57 -5.82 4.96
CA GLN A 109 13.89 -7.11 4.94
C GLN A 109 14.45 -8.02 3.85
N ILE A 110 14.72 -7.50 2.66
CA ILE A 110 15.34 -8.24 1.55
C ILE A 110 16.75 -8.71 1.93
N ALA A 111 17.53 -7.87 2.61
CA ALA A 111 18.87 -8.24 3.10
C ALA A 111 18.81 -9.34 4.17
N ASP A 112 17.89 -9.23 5.14
CA ASP A 112 17.68 -10.22 6.20
C ASP A 112 17.24 -11.59 5.65
N LEU A 113 16.50 -11.58 4.53
CA LEU A 113 16.12 -12.80 3.79
C LEU A 113 17.27 -13.42 2.98
N GLY A 114 18.47 -12.83 3.01
CA GLY A 114 19.67 -13.30 2.33
C GLY A 114 19.63 -13.13 0.81
N ILE A 115 18.76 -12.26 0.29
CA ILE A 115 18.58 -12.07 -1.16
C ILE A 115 19.59 -11.03 -1.65
N ARG A 116 20.48 -11.45 -2.56
CA ARG A 116 21.47 -10.56 -3.19
C ARG A 116 20.95 -10.06 -4.52
N LEU A 117 20.65 -8.76 -4.58
CA LEU A 117 20.19 -8.10 -5.80
C LEU A 117 21.38 -7.65 -6.66
N LYS A 118 21.22 -7.72 -7.99
CA LYS A 118 22.26 -7.30 -8.95
C LYS A 118 22.46 -5.78 -8.99
N GLN A 119 21.43 -5.02 -8.60
CA GLN A 119 21.40 -3.56 -8.55
C GLN A 119 20.56 -3.13 -7.34
N ASN A 120 20.65 -1.86 -6.98
CA ASN A 120 19.81 -1.26 -5.95
C ASN A 120 18.33 -1.34 -6.31
N THR A 121 17.48 -1.33 -5.30
CA THR A 121 16.02 -1.22 -5.45
C THR A 121 15.64 0.19 -5.92
N HIS A 122 14.41 0.34 -6.41
CA HIS A 122 13.85 1.65 -6.72
C HIS A 122 12.52 1.82 -6.01
N TYR A 123 12.32 2.95 -5.34
CA TYR A 123 11.09 3.26 -4.62
C TYR A 123 10.43 4.51 -5.19
N VAL A 124 9.12 4.43 -5.40
CA VAL A 124 8.29 5.54 -5.88
C VAL A 124 7.06 5.67 -5.00
N LYS A 125 6.76 6.88 -4.56
CA LYS A 125 5.48 7.21 -3.92
C LYS A 125 4.72 8.13 -4.88
N VAL A 126 3.49 7.74 -5.20
CA VAL A 126 2.58 8.47 -6.10
C VAL A 126 1.46 9.05 -5.25
N LEU A 127 1.60 10.33 -4.92
CA LEU A 127 0.67 11.11 -4.11
C LEU A 127 -0.40 11.76 -4.99
N ASP A 128 -0.08 12.10 -6.24
CA ASP A 128 -0.97 12.78 -7.15
C ASP A 128 -0.87 12.31 -8.62
N ALA A 129 -1.70 12.90 -9.47
CA ALA A 129 -1.75 12.57 -10.89
C ALA A 129 -0.45 12.97 -11.64
N ALA A 130 0.21 14.06 -11.23
CA ALA A 130 1.43 14.53 -11.88
C ALA A 130 2.61 13.59 -11.60
N GLU A 131 2.77 13.14 -10.35
CA GLU A 131 3.73 12.11 -9.96
C GLU A 131 3.44 10.78 -10.66
N GLY A 132 2.17 10.41 -10.78
CA GLY A 132 1.76 9.21 -11.52
C GLY A 132 2.18 9.28 -13.00
N GLN A 133 1.93 10.41 -13.67
CA GLN A 133 2.34 10.62 -15.06
C GLN A 133 3.87 10.70 -15.22
N ASN A 134 4.58 11.25 -14.24
CA ASN A 134 6.04 11.17 -14.19
C ASN A 134 6.54 9.73 -14.13
N PHE A 135 5.86 8.87 -13.35
CA PHE A 135 6.23 7.47 -13.23
C PHE A 135 5.95 6.68 -14.52
N VAL A 136 4.81 6.91 -15.19
CA VAL A 136 4.49 6.32 -16.52
C VAL A 136 5.60 6.59 -17.55
N ARG A 137 6.21 7.78 -17.52
CA ARG A 137 7.32 8.14 -18.41
C ARG A 137 8.63 7.43 -18.08
N LYS A 138 8.85 7.08 -16.81
CA LYS A 138 10.11 6.49 -16.33
C LYS A 138 10.08 4.97 -16.23
N VAL A 139 8.91 4.33 -16.21
CA VAL A 139 8.80 2.89 -15.95
C VAL A 139 9.65 2.04 -16.89
N ASP A 140 9.75 2.40 -18.18
CA ASP A 140 10.53 1.66 -19.17
C ASP A 140 12.05 1.71 -18.88
N SER A 141 12.53 2.77 -18.21
CA SER A 141 13.94 2.88 -17.81
C SER A 141 14.28 2.03 -16.59
N LEU A 142 13.28 1.44 -15.92
CA LEU A 142 13.46 0.63 -14.73
C LEU A 142 13.59 -0.87 -15.05
N ASN A 143 13.59 -1.27 -16.32
CA ASN A 143 13.66 -2.69 -16.75
C ASN A 143 14.87 -3.47 -16.21
N SER A 144 15.96 -2.79 -15.84
CA SER A 144 17.15 -3.44 -15.25
C SER A 144 17.10 -3.52 -13.71
N VAL A 145 16.20 -2.77 -13.07
CA VAL A 145 16.07 -2.70 -11.61
C VAL A 145 15.37 -3.95 -11.10
N PRO A 146 15.99 -4.76 -10.22
CA PRO A 146 15.44 -6.06 -9.82
C PRO A 146 14.16 -5.95 -8.98
N LEU A 147 14.04 -4.90 -8.17
CA LEU A 147 12.87 -4.64 -7.34
C LEU A 147 12.48 -3.17 -7.45
N VAL A 148 11.28 -2.91 -7.99
CA VAL A 148 10.66 -1.59 -8.04
C VAL A 148 9.47 -1.60 -7.11
N SER A 149 9.47 -0.78 -6.07
CA SER A 149 8.37 -0.68 -5.12
C SER A 149 7.63 0.63 -5.29
N VAL A 150 6.31 0.57 -5.35
CA VAL A 150 5.47 1.73 -5.68
C VAL A 150 4.29 1.81 -4.72
N VAL A 151 4.05 2.97 -4.13
CA VAL A 151 2.89 3.24 -3.28
C VAL A 151 1.96 4.23 -3.96
N TYR A 152 0.68 3.88 -4.12
CA TYR A 152 -0.36 4.76 -4.65
C TYR A 152 -1.35 5.14 -3.55
N ASN A 153 -1.47 6.43 -3.23
CA ASN A 153 -2.33 6.93 -2.14
C ASN A 153 -3.74 7.38 -2.58
N PHE A 154 -4.05 7.33 -3.88
CA PHE A 154 -5.22 8.02 -4.42
C PHE A 154 -6.56 7.49 -3.87
N LEU A 155 -6.67 6.18 -3.62
CA LEU A 155 -7.92 5.61 -3.08
C LEU A 155 -8.19 6.05 -1.64
N ASP A 156 -7.18 6.13 -0.78
CA ASP A 156 -7.33 6.64 0.58
C ASP A 156 -7.76 8.11 0.57
N MET A 157 -7.20 8.93 -0.35
CA MET A 157 -7.65 10.31 -0.58
C MET A 157 -9.13 10.39 -0.99
N LEU A 158 -9.60 9.48 -1.88
CA LEU A 158 -11.02 9.42 -2.25
C LEU A 158 -11.90 9.01 -1.07
N VAL A 159 -11.48 8.03 -0.26
CA VAL A 159 -12.22 7.56 0.92
C VAL A 159 -12.34 8.67 1.96
N HIS A 160 -11.25 9.38 2.27
CA HIS A 160 -11.25 10.49 3.22
C HIS A 160 -12.01 11.70 2.69
N GLY A 161 -11.77 12.06 1.43
CA GLY A 161 -12.43 13.17 0.75
C GLY A 161 -13.94 12.98 0.64
N ARG A 162 -14.44 11.74 0.53
CA ARG A 162 -15.88 11.45 0.47
C ARG A 162 -16.64 12.04 1.66
N SER A 163 -16.09 11.97 2.87
CA SER A 163 -16.76 12.50 4.07
C SER A 163 -16.74 14.03 4.15
N GLN A 164 -15.80 14.68 3.45
CA GLN A 164 -15.54 16.12 3.51
C GLN A 164 -16.08 16.88 2.29
N SER A 165 -16.44 16.18 1.22
CA SER A 165 -16.89 16.76 -0.05
C SER A 165 -18.35 16.40 -0.33
N GLY A 166 -19.22 17.42 -0.33
CA GLY A 166 -20.62 17.27 -0.73
C GLY A 166 -20.76 16.73 -2.16
N LEU A 167 -19.89 17.17 -3.08
CA LEU A 167 -19.86 16.69 -4.46
C LEU A 167 -19.55 15.19 -4.56
N LEU A 168 -18.56 14.69 -3.78
CA LEU A 168 -18.24 13.26 -3.79
C LEU A 168 -19.38 12.42 -3.19
N LEU A 169 -20.14 12.96 -2.23
CA LEU A 169 -21.34 12.31 -1.70
C LEU A 169 -22.46 12.24 -2.74
N GLU A 170 -22.61 13.27 -3.58
CA GLU A 170 -23.58 13.26 -4.68
C GLU A 170 -23.21 12.26 -5.78
N ILE A 171 -21.92 12.16 -6.13
CA ILE A 171 -21.43 11.23 -7.16
C ILE A 171 -21.45 9.78 -6.67
N ALA A 172 -21.08 9.54 -5.41
CA ALA A 172 -20.98 8.21 -4.80
C ALA A 172 -21.75 8.13 -3.47
N PRO A 173 -23.10 8.13 -3.52
CA PRO A 173 -23.94 8.22 -2.32
C PRO A 173 -23.88 6.95 -1.47
N ASP A 174 -23.68 5.79 -2.09
CA ASP A 174 -23.62 4.49 -1.43
C ASP A 174 -22.34 3.71 -1.78
N GLU A 175 -22.23 2.48 -1.29
CA GLU A 175 -21.08 1.60 -1.53
C GLU A 175 -20.99 1.14 -3.00
N SER A 176 -22.12 1.07 -3.71
CA SER A 176 -22.15 0.69 -5.12
C SER A 176 -21.63 1.83 -6.00
N GLY A 177 -22.13 3.05 -5.78
CA GLY A 177 -21.62 4.25 -6.45
C GLY A 177 -20.13 4.47 -6.17
N PHE A 178 -19.68 4.17 -4.94
CA PHE A 178 -18.25 4.24 -4.62
C PHE A 178 -17.41 3.22 -5.39
N ARG A 179 -17.88 1.97 -5.52
CA ARG A 179 -17.22 0.97 -6.39
C ARG A 179 -17.16 1.43 -7.85
N SER A 180 -18.23 1.99 -8.39
CA SER A 180 -18.24 2.53 -9.76
C SER A 180 -17.25 3.68 -9.94
N LEU A 181 -17.13 4.57 -8.95
CA LEU A 181 -16.14 5.65 -8.96
C LEU A 181 -14.70 5.11 -8.96
N VAL A 182 -14.42 4.10 -8.12
CA VAL A 182 -13.10 3.44 -8.08
C VAL A 182 -12.76 2.77 -9.41
N GLN A 183 -13.72 2.09 -10.03
CA GLN A 183 -13.53 1.48 -11.35
C GLN A 183 -13.18 2.53 -12.41
N SER A 184 -13.97 3.60 -12.50
CA SER A 184 -13.76 4.69 -13.46
C SER A 184 -12.42 5.39 -13.24
N TRP A 185 -12.04 5.62 -11.99
CA TRP A 185 -10.71 6.14 -11.67
C TRP A 185 -9.60 5.21 -12.17
N PHE A 186 -9.69 3.91 -11.88
CA PHE A 186 -8.65 2.96 -12.24
C PHE A 186 -8.46 2.87 -13.76
N GLU A 187 -9.56 2.86 -14.52
CA GLU A 187 -9.54 2.81 -15.99
C GLU A 187 -8.72 3.93 -16.63
N HIS A 188 -8.72 5.11 -16.02
CA HIS A 188 -7.99 6.29 -16.50
C HIS A 188 -6.76 6.62 -15.63
N SER A 189 -6.36 5.70 -14.74
CA SER A 189 -5.27 5.94 -13.80
C SER A 189 -3.90 5.72 -14.45
N SER A 190 -2.92 6.49 -13.98
CA SER A 190 -1.50 6.25 -14.28
C SER A 190 -1.03 4.87 -13.82
N LEU A 191 -1.65 4.31 -12.77
CA LEU A 191 -1.41 2.94 -12.32
C LEU A 191 -1.75 1.93 -13.41
N PHE A 192 -2.93 2.03 -14.02
CA PHE A 192 -3.34 1.10 -15.08
C PHE A 192 -2.45 1.22 -16.32
N GLU A 193 -2.06 2.45 -16.68
CA GLU A 193 -1.07 2.68 -17.75
C GLU A 193 0.28 2.02 -17.45
N VAL A 194 0.78 2.16 -16.22
CA VAL A 194 2.00 1.49 -15.74
C VAL A 194 1.87 -0.03 -15.84
N LEU A 195 0.76 -0.59 -15.36
CA LEU A 195 0.50 -2.03 -15.43
C LEU A 195 0.51 -2.53 -16.88
N LYS A 196 -0.13 -1.82 -17.82
CA LYS A 196 -0.10 -2.14 -19.26
C LYS A 196 1.30 -2.07 -19.87
N LYS A 197 2.17 -1.22 -19.36
CA LYS A 197 3.58 -1.17 -19.79
C LYS A 197 4.36 -2.36 -19.25
N ILE A 198 4.20 -2.66 -17.95
CA ILE A 198 4.87 -3.80 -17.31
C ILE A 198 4.42 -5.13 -17.95
N SER A 199 3.16 -5.26 -18.36
CA SER A 199 2.64 -6.47 -18.99
C SER A 199 3.31 -6.84 -20.32
N ARG A 200 4.10 -5.92 -20.90
CA ARG A 200 4.90 -6.15 -22.12
C ARG A 200 6.32 -6.66 -21.81
N THR A 201 6.61 -6.94 -20.55
CA THR A 201 7.89 -7.42 -20.04
C THR A 201 7.73 -8.77 -19.34
N ASP A 202 8.84 -9.41 -18.97
CA ASP A 202 8.82 -10.65 -18.17
C ASP A 202 8.75 -10.43 -16.65
N ALA A 203 8.57 -9.18 -16.21
CA ALA A 203 8.52 -8.81 -14.80
C ALA A 203 7.28 -9.39 -14.10
N VAL A 204 7.42 -9.66 -12.80
CA VAL A 204 6.29 -10.06 -11.94
C VAL A 204 5.72 -8.81 -11.29
N VAL A 205 4.40 -8.67 -11.29
CA VAL A 205 3.71 -7.68 -10.47
C VAL A 205 3.16 -8.36 -9.22
N VAL A 206 3.53 -7.85 -8.05
CA VAL A 206 2.89 -8.17 -6.77
C VAL A 206 2.11 -6.93 -6.37
N LEU A 207 0.79 -6.96 -6.58
CA LEU A 207 -0.13 -5.88 -6.22
C LEU A 207 -0.85 -6.23 -4.93
N THR A 208 -0.76 -5.34 -3.94
CA THR A 208 -1.37 -5.53 -2.62
C THR A 208 -1.86 -4.21 -2.04
N THR A 209 -2.32 -4.25 -0.79
CA THR A 209 -2.74 -3.10 0.00
C THR A 209 -2.19 -3.18 1.42
N ASP A 210 -2.13 -2.05 2.11
CA ASP A 210 -1.82 -1.99 3.53
C ASP A 210 -3.06 -2.30 4.39
N HIS A 211 -4.22 -1.75 4.05
CA HIS A 211 -5.48 -1.97 4.74
C HIS A 211 -6.70 -1.73 3.84
N GLY A 212 -7.90 -1.99 4.37
CA GLY A 212 -9.17 -1.57 3.77
C GLY A 212 -9.80 -0.41 4.52
N ALA A 213 -11.09 -0.18 4.29
CA ALA A 213 -11.90 0.75 5.05
C ALA A 213 -13.32 0.20 5.27
N VAL A 214 -13.98 0.72 6.30
CA VAL A 214 -15.38 0.44 6.62
C VAL A 214 -16.07 1.74 7.02
N LYS A 215 -17.34 1.89 6.66
CA LYS A 215 -18.12 3.07 7.03
C LYS A 215 -18.49 3.03 8.51
N GLY A 216 -17.96 3.96 9.29
CA GLY A 216 -18.43 4.22 10.66
C GLY A 216 -19.78 4.93 10.65
N THR A 217 -20.78 4.37 11.33
CA THR A 217 -22.15 4.95 11.41
C THR A 217 -22.51 5.46 12.80
N ARG A 218 -21.68 5.17 13.81
CA ARG A 218 -21.90 5.56 15.21
C ARG A 218 -20.65 6.23 15.74
N ALA A 219 -20.80 7.43 16.26
CA ALA A 219 -19.75 8.10 17.01
C ALA A 219 -19.69 7.53 18.43
N THR A 220 -18.51 7.58 19.05
CA THR A 220 -18.31 7.29 20.48
C THR A 220 -17.38 8.34 21.04
N VAL A 221 -17.72 8.85 22.22
CA VAL A 221 -16.86 9.80 22.94
C VAL A 221 -15.73 9.00 23.58
N VAL A 222 -14.49 9.40 23.29
CA VAL A 222 -13.29 8.86 23.92
C VAL A 222 -12.69 9.96 24.78
N HIS A 223 -12.54 9.69 26.07
CA HIS A 223 -11.84 10.58 27.00
C HIS A 223 -10.35 10.26 26.98
N GLY A 224 -9.51 11.29 26.89
CA GLY A 224 -8.06 11.17 26.95
C GLY A 224 -7.44 12.49 27.41
N ASP A 225 -6.18 12.44 27.82
CA ASP A 225 -5.43 13.64 28.18
C ASP A 225 -5.19 14.61 26.99
N ARG A 226 -4.60 15.78 27.28
CA ARG A 226 -4.30 16.79 26.25
C ARG A 226 -3.28 16.31 25.19
N GLN A 227 -2.52 15.25 25.48
CA GLN A 227 -1.54 14.68 24.56
C GLN A 227 -2.15 13.57 23.69
N THR A 228 -3.42 13.22 23.92
CA THR A 228 -4.09 12.17 23.16
C THR A 228 -4.24 12.54 21.69
N SER A 229 -3.87 11.64 20.80
CA SER A 229 -3.89 11.90 19.36
C SER A 229 -5.31 12.17 18.83
N THR A 230 -5.38 13.02 17.80
CA THR A 230 -6.63 13.39 17.12
C THR A 230 -7.09 12.38 16.08
N SER A 231 -6.27 11.35 15.78
CA SER A 231 -6.58 10.34 14.77
C SER A 231 -7.95 9.68 15.04
N LEU A 232 -8.74 9.52 13.98
CA LEU A 232 -10.06 8.90 14.05
C LEU A 232 -9.97 7.37 14.10
N ARG A 233 -8.85 6.80 13.64
CA ARG A 233 -8.65 5.34 13.49
C ARG A 233 -8.02 4.71 14.74
N TYR A 234 -7.20 5.46 15.47
CA TYR A 234 -6.53 5.00 16.70
C TYR A 234 -6.25 6.16 17.64
N LYS A 235 -6.07 5.89 18.93
CA LYS A 235 -5.67 6.87 19.94
C LYS A 235 -4.33 6.50 20.54
N LEU A 236 -3.41 7.46 20.57
CA LEU A 236 -2.15 7.38 21.31
C LEU A 236 -2.23 8.40 22.44
N GLY A 237 -2.14 7.95 23.70
CA GLY A 237 -2.29 8.82 24.87
C GLY A 237 -2.55 8.02 26.14
N LYS A 238 -2.80 8.73 27.25
CA LYS A 238 -3.25 8.16 28.53
C LYS A 238 -4.69 8.55 28.84
#